data_AF-A0A1F8U1A9-F1
#
_entry.id   AF-A0A1F8U1A9-F1
#
_cell.length_a   1.000
_cell.length_b   1.000
_cell.length_c   1.000
_cell.angle_alpha   90.00
_cell.angle_beta   90.00
_cell.angle_gamma   90.00
#
_symmetry.space_group_name_H-M   'P 1'
#
loop_
_entity.id
_entity.type
_entity.pdbx_description
1 polymer ?
#
loop_
_entity_poly.entity_id
_entity_poly.type
_entity_poly.pdbx_seq_one_letter_code
_entity_poly.pdbx_strand_id
1 'polypeptide(L)'
;MLEVFRKYQMFGLFTITHYGMDAGASILCPDDRCWEAFRIAHNSGYATIGTHTISHRDFALIDEKEGMAEIEKSKQIIEENIGNGCEVFLLTWPLEAVPSWAKNLKSIGIDLAFGGNTYPILQNAVWKDKPEDWYKLPRILPPNSNGISGRPSGKSLEEIMKMYTTSWE
;
A
#
# COMPACT_ATOMS: atom_id res chain seq x y z
N MET A 1 -1.97 -16.24 3.99
CA MET A 1 -0.93 -15.53 3.19
C MET A 1 0.45 -15.67 3.83
N LEU A 2 0.62 -15.34 5.12
CA LEU A 2 1.92 -15.46 5.80
C LEU A 2 2.55 -16.87 5.70
N GLU A 3 1.76 -17.94 5.78
CA GLU A 3 2.27 -19.30 5.61
C GLU A 3 2.86 -19.55 4.21
N VAL A 4 2.26 -18.97 3.17
CA VAL A 4 2.76 -19.03 1.80
C VAL A 4 4.08 -18.26 1.70
N PHE A 5 4.14 -17.08 2.30
CA PHE A 5 5.35 -16.25 2.31
C PHE A 5 6.51 -16.97 3.00
N ARG A 6 6.24 -17.57 4.16
CA ARG A 6 7.22 -18.41 4.86
C ARG A 6 7.63 -19.61 4.02
N LYS A 7 6.68 -20.34 3.42
CA LYS A 7 6.96 -21.54 2.62
C LYS A 7 7.86 -21.25 1.42
N TYR A 8 7.65 -20.11 0.76
CA TYR A 8 8.38 -19.74 -0.46
C TYR A 8 9.45 -18.66 -0.24
N GLN A 9 9.76 -18.33 1.02
CA GLN A 9 10.75 -17.29 1.38
C GLN A 9 10.47 -15.95 0.69
N MET A 10 9.19 -15.57 0.62
CA MET A 10 8.76 -14.28 0.08
C MET A 10 8.54 -13.27 1.21
N PHE A 11 8.86 -12.01 0.92
CA PHE A 11 8.55 -10.88 1.77
C PHE A 11 7.45 -10.04 1.12
N GLY A 12 6.63 -9.36 1.91
CA GLY A 12 5.68 -8.42 1.34
C GLY A 12 5.43 -7.19 2.19
N LEU A 13 4.88 -6.19 1.51
CA LEU A 13 4.49 -4.91 2.09
C LEU A 13 2.98 -4.96 2.33
N PHE A 14 2.56 -4.76 3.58
CA PHE A 14 1.17 -4.81 3.98
C PHE A 14 0.75 -3.44 4.50
N THR A 15 -0.12 -2.76 3.78
CA THR A 15 -0.62 -1.44 4.16
C THR A 15 -1.98 -1.54 4.83
N ILE A 16 -2.13 -0.94 6.01
CA ILE A 16 -3.34 -1.04 6.83
C ILE A 16 -4.21 0.19 6.60
N THR A 17 -5.48 -0.03 6.26
CA THR A 17 -6.52 0.99 6.37
C THR A 17 -7.27 0.81 7.68
N HIS A 18 -7.51 1.89 8.41
CA HIS A 18 -8.28 1.84 9.66
C HIS A 18 -9.79 1.76 9.40
N TYR A 19 -10.21 2.02 8.15
CA TYR A 19 -11.60 1.90 7.75
C TYR A 19 -12.12 0.48 8.04
N GLY A 20 -13.11 0.38 8.91
CA GLY A 20 -13.66 -0.92 9.32
C GLY A 20 -12.78 -1.70 10.30
N MET A 21 -11.91 -1.03 11.06
CA MET A 21 -11.15 -1.65 12.16
C MET A 21 -11.67 -1.29 13.57
N ASP A 22 -12.46 -0.24 13.73
CA ASP A 22 -12.94 0.18 15.05
C ASP A 22 -13.87 -0.87 15.69
N ALA A 23 -13.58 -1.17 16.96
CA ALA A 23 -14.39 -2.04 17.80
C ALA A 23 -15.81 -1.43 17.95
N GLY A 24 -16.79 -2.06 17.30
CA GLY A 24 -18.18 -1.59 17.22
C GLY A 24 -18.66 -1.24 15.81
N ALA A 25 -17.74 -0.95 14.88
CA ALA A 25 -18.06 -0.65 13.48
C ALA A 25 -17.88 -1.85 12.54
N SER A 26 -17.08 -2.84 12.94
CA SER A 26 -16.71 -3.97 12.08
C SER A 26 -16.92 -5.32 12.76
N ILE A 27 -17.83 -6.13 12.20
CA ILE A 27 -17.98 -7.55 12.53
C ILE A 27 -16.72 -8.38 12.18
N LEU A 28 -15.85 -7.85 11.33
CA LEU A 28 -14.65 -8.55 10.83
C LEU A 28 -13.46 -8.41 11.79
N CYS A 29 -13.44 -7.37 12.61
CA CYS A 29 -12.40 -7.11 13.61
C CYS A 29 -13.01 -7.07 15.02
N PRO A 30 -13.64 -8.15 15.51
CA PRO A 30 -14.08 -8.19 16.89
C PRO A 30 -12.84 -8.15 17.80
N ASP A 31 -12.96 -7.34 18.87
CA ASP A 31 -11.93 -7.14 19.87
C ASP A 31 -10.59 -6.70 19.24
N ASP A 32 -9.51 -7.44 19.50
CA ASP A 32 -8.14 -7.13 19.12
C ASP A 32 -7.62 -8.00 17.95
N ARG A 33 -8.49 -8.84 17.35
CA ARG A 33 -8.09 -9.88 16.40
C ARG A 33 -7.32 -9.35 15.19
N CYS A 34 -7.73 -8.19 14.65
CA CYS A 34 -7.07 -7.61 13.49
C CYS A 34 -5.68 -7.10 13.83
N TRP A 35 -5.53 -6.39 14.95
CA TRP A 35 -4.22 -5.94 15.42
C TRP A 35 -3.32 -7.11 15.84
N GLU A 36 -3.87 -8.17 16.41
CA GLU A 36 -3.14 -9.40 16.70
C GLU A 36 -2.57 -10.02 15.42
N ALA A 37 -3.38 -10.12 14.36
CA ALA A 37 -2.92 -10.61 13.08
C ALA A 37 -1.79 -9.74 12.49
N PHE A 38 -1.87 -8.42 12.63
CA PHE A 38 -0.81 -7.51 12.17
C PHE A 38 0.47 -7.62 13.01
N ARG A 39 0.36 -7.79 14.33
CA ARG A 39 1.52 -8.08 15.19
C ARG A 39 2.19 -9.39 14.81
N ILE A 40 1.42 -10.45 14.58
CA ILE A 40 1.94 -11.74 14.10
C ILE A 40 2.65 -11.57 12.75
N ALA A 41 2.06 -10.81 11.82
CA ALA A 41 2.67 -10.52 10.53
C ALA A 41 4.02 -9.81 10.68
N HIS A 42 4.05 -8.69 11.42
CA HIS A 42 5.26 -7.91 11.68
C HIS A 42 6.36 -8.77 12.34
N ASN A 43 6.02 -9.46 13.42
CA ASN A 43 6.98 -10.26 14.19
C ASN A 43 7.47 -11.51 13.45
N SER A 44 6.83 -11.89 12.34
CA SER A 44 7.28 -13.03 11.52
C SER A 44 8.55 -12.74 10.73
N GLY A 45 8.89 -11.47 10.51
CA GLY A 45 9.99 -11.05 9.63
C GLY A 45 9.68 -11.13 8.13
N TYR A 46 8.50 -11.62 7.72
CA TYR A 46 8.08 -11.72 6.32
C TYR A 46 7.19 -10.57 5.85
N ALA A 47 6.82 -9.66 6.75
CA ALA A 47 5.95 -8.52 6.45
C ALA A 47 6.56 -7.22 6.94
N THR A 48 6.61 -6.23 6.05
CA THR A 48 6.78 -4.82 6.42
C THR A 48 5.41 -4.17 6.44
N ILE A 49 5.10 -3.46 7.52
CA ILE A 49 3.80 -2.82 7.70
C ILE A 49 3.87 -1.35 7.25
N GLY A 50 2.85 -0.93 6.51
CA GLY A 50 2.65 0.45 6.10
C GLY A 50 1.24 0.95 6.35
N THR A 51 0.98 2.18 5.93
CA THR A 51 -0.35 2.80 6.02
C THR A 51 -1.09 2.77 4.69
N HIS A 52 -2.41 2.61 4.77
CA HIS A 52 -3.39 2.84 3.71
C HIS A 52 -4.48 3.82 4.18
N THR A 53 -4.03 4.81 4.97
CA THR A 53 -4.81 5.91 5.56
C THR A 53 -5.93 5.47 6.52
N ILE A 54 -6.62 6.43 7.12
CA ILE A 54 -7.74 6.15 8.05
C ILE A 54 -9.04 6.06 7.27
N SER A 55 -9.31 7.08 6.46
CA SER A 55 -10.62 7.31 5.84
C SER A 55 -10.80 6.59 4.51
N HIS A 56 -9.71 6.14 3.89
CA HIS A 56 -9.72 5.56 2.54
C HIS A 56 -10.37 6.49 1.49
N ARG A 57 -10.31 7.82 1.70
CA ARG A 57 -10.84 8.83 0.77
C ARG A 57 -9.96 9.01 -0.46
N ASP A 58 -10.47 9.73 -1.45
CA ASP A 58 -9.70 10.19 -2.60
C ASP A 58 -8.78 11.36 -2.17
N PHE A 59 -7.49 11.08 -1.96
CA PHE A 59 -6.52 12.07 -1.51
C PHE A 59 -6.15 13.09 -2.57
N ALA A 60 -6.45 12.86 -3.86
CA ALA A 60 -6.22 13.87 -4.89
C ALA A 60 -7.16 15.08 -4.74
N LEU A 61 -8.23 14.95 -3.95
CA LEU A 61 -9.20 15.99 -3.65
C LEU A 61 -9.03 16.62 -2.25
N ILE A 62 -8.09 16.13 -1.44
CA ILE A 62 -7.87 16.58 -0.06
C ILE A 62 -6.72 17.59 -0.03
N ASP A 63 -6.86 18.65 0.77
CA ASP A 63 -5.78 19.61 0.96
C ASP A 63 -4.61 19.02 1.75
N GLU A 64 -3.42 19.62 1.58
CA GLU A 64 -2.19 19.10 2.17
C GLU A 64 -2.26 19.00 3.69
N LYS A 65 -2.82 20.00 4.37
CA LYS A 65 -2.83 20.04 5.83
C LYS A 65 -3.69 18.90 6.38
N GLU A 66 -4.89 18.73 5.84
CA GLU A 66 -5.78 17.64 6.23
C GLU A 66 -5.17 16.27 5.90
N GLY A 67 -4.66 16.10 4.67
CA GLY A 67 -4.10 14.83 4.22
C GLY A 67 -2.86 14.40 4.99
N MET A 68 -1.92 15.31 5.25
CA MET A 68 -0.71 15.04 6.03
C MET A 68 -1.06 14.65 7.47
N ALA A 69 -2.01 15.36 8.10
CA ALA A 69 -2.46 15.04 9.45
C ALA A 69 -3.13 13.66 9.55
N GLU A 70 -3.93 13.27 8.55
CA GLU A 70 -4.56 11.94 8.52
C GLU A 70 -3.50 10.82 8.37
N ILE A 71 -2.52 11.02 7.49
CA ILE A 71 -1.45 10.02 7.26
C ILE A 71 -0.56 9.89 8.49
N GLU A 72 -0.15 11.01 9.11
CA GLU A 72 0.62 11.03 10.34
C GLU A 72 -0.15 10.33 11.48
N LYS A 73 -1.45 10.61 11.62
CA LYS A 73 -2.28 9.94 12.61
C LYS A 73 -2.40 8.44 12.34
N SER A 74 -2.56 8.05 11.08
CA SER A 74 -2.61 6.65 10.66
C SER A 74 -1.33 5.89 11.04
N LYS A 75 -0.17 6.49 10.74
CA LYS A 75 1.16 5.99 11.12
C LYS A 75 1.25 5.81 12.63
N GLN A 76 0.92 6.84 13.40
CA GLN A 76 0.94 6.78 14.86
C GLN A 76 0.11 5.60 15.41
N ILE A 77 -1.14 5.45 14.96
CA ILE A 77 -2.02 4.37 15.44
C ILE A 77 -1.41 2.99 15.16
N ILE A 78 -0.87 2.79 13.95
CA ILE A 78 -0.27 1.51 13.57
C ILE A 78 0.96 1.20 14.44
N GLU A 79 1.86 2.17 14.60
CA GLU A 79 3.09 1.99 15.38
C GLU A 79 2.80 1.72 16.86
N GLU A 80 1.82 2.40 17.45
CA GLU A 80 1.38 2.18 18.82
C GLU A 80 0.73 0.80 19.02
N ASN A 81 -0.11 0.34 18.09
CA ASN A 81 -0.81 -0.94 18.22
C ASN A 81 0.07 -2.15 17.89
N ILE A 82 1.05 -1.99 17.01
CA ILE A 82 1.98 -3.08 16.65
C ILE A 82 3.16 -3.14 17.63
N GLY A 83 3.72 -1.98 17.99
CA GLY A 83 4.89 -1.89 18.87
C GLY A 83 6.12 -2.60 18.30
N ASN A 84 7.01 -3.05 19.18
CA ASN A 84 8.19 -3.87 18.85
C ASN A 84 9.09 -3.29 17.74
N GLY A 85 9.25 -1.96 17.70
CA GLY A 85 10.08 -1.29 16.70
C GLY A 85 9.45 -1.22 15.30
N CYS A 86 8.13 -1.42 15.19
CA CYS A 86 7.41 -1.14 13.95
C CYS A 86 7.57 0.33 13.58
N GLU A 87 8.18 0.59 12.43
CA GLU A 87 8.29 1.92 11.82
C GLU A 87 7.50 1.93 10.50
N VAL A 88 6.47 2.76 10.44
CA VAL A 88 5.65 2.94 9.23
C VAL A 88 6.30 4.00 8.36
N PHE A 89 7.08 3.57 7.38
CA PHE A 89 7.75 4.45 6.40
C PHE A 89 7.16 4.34 4.99
N LEU A 90 6.14 3.48 4.80
CA LEU A 90 5.54 3.23 3.49
C LEU A 90 4.03 3.48 3.49
N LEU A 91 3.54 4.06 2.39
CA LEU A 91 2.13 4.38 2.15
C LEU A 91 1.65 3.68 0.86
N THR A 92 0.39 3.29 0.83
CA THR A 92 -0.32 3.06 -0.44
C THR A 92 -1.45 4.08 -0.53
N TRP A 93 -1.56 4.79 -1.66
CA TRP A 93 -2.65 5.73 -1.86
C TRP A 93 -3.98 5.00 -2.06
N PRO A 94 -5.02 5.28 -1.26
CA PRO A 94 -6.37 4.82 -1.52
C PRO A 94 -6.81 5.22 -2.94
N LEU A 95 -7.52 4.30 -3.60
CA LEU A 95 -8.06 4.53 -4.94
C LEU A 95 -7.02 4.88 -6.02
N GLU A 96 -5.73 4.70 -5.75
CA GLU A 96 -4.64 5.16 -6.63
C GLU A 96 -4.63 6.69 -6.85
N ALA A 97 -5.23 7.43 -5.92
CA ALA A 97 -5.38 8.88 -5.99
C ALA A 97 -4.21 9.60 -5.32
N VAL A 98 -3.21 9.95 -6.14
CA VAL A 98 -1.99 10.63 -5.68
C VAL A 98 -2.21 12.15 -5.64
N PRO A 99 -2.06 12.81 -4.48
CA PRO A 99 -2.13 14.27 -4.39
C PRO A 99 -0.88 14.96 -4.95
N SER A 100 -1.03 16.23 -5.36
CA SER A 100 0.08 17.08 -5.82
C SER A 100 1.13 17.36 -4.74
N TRP A 101 0.73 17.29 -3.47
CA TRP A 101 1.58 17.48 -2.30
C TRP A 101 2.29 16.21 -1.81
N ALA A 102 2.11 15.05 -2.48
CA ALA A 102 2.67 13.76 -2.07
C ALA A 102 4.19 13.78 -1.78
N LYS A 103 4.96 14.61 -2.49
CA LYS A 103 6.40 14.79 -2.27
C LYS A 103 6.77 15.31 -0.87
N ASN A 104 5.82 15.90 -0.15
CA ASN A 104 6.05 16.47 1.18
C ASN A 104 5.99 15.40 2.29
N LEU A 105 5.58 14.16 1.97
CA LEU A 105 5.47 13.04 2.90
C LEU A 105 6.75 12.71 3.67
N LYS A 106 7.93 13.04 3.11
CA LYS A 106 9.21 12.85 3.80
C LYS A 106 9.26 13.55 5.16
N SER A 107 8.56 14.68 5.30
CA SER A 107 8.56 15.47 6.54
C SER A 107 7.92 14.73 7.73
N ILE A 108 7.06 13.74 7.46
CA ILE A 108 6.40 12.90 8.47
C ILE A 108 6.94 11.46 8.49
N GLY A 109 8.13 11.25 7.92
CA GLY A 109 8.82 9.95 7.95
C GLY A 109 8.24 8.88 7.01
N ILE A 110 7.45 9.28 6.02
CA ILE A 110 7.07 8.39 4.91
C ILE A 110 8.09 8.57 3.79
N ASP A 111 8.75 7.48 3.43
CA ASP A 111 9.86 7.46 2.49
C ASP A 111 9.45 7.00 1.10
N LEU A 112 8.42 6.16 1.03
CA LEU A 112 7.92 5.55 -0.20
C LEU A 112 6.39 5.54 -0.17
N ALA A 113 5.74 5.81 -1.29
CA ALA A 113 4.31 5.65 -1.44
C ALA A 113 3.94 5.07 -2.80
N PHE A 114 2.96 4.16 -2.83
CA PHE A 114 2.52 3.52 -4.06
C PHE A 114 1.25 4.18 -4.63
N GLY A 115 1.35 4.65 -5.87
CA GLY A 115 0.28 5.34 -6.60
C GLY A 115 -0.51 4.46 -7.57
N GLY A 116 -0.04 3.25 -7.91
CA GLY A 116 -0.77 2.35 -8.82
C GLY A 116 -0.36 2.52 -10.28
N ASN A 117 -1.29 2.88 -11.18
CA ASN A 117 -0.97 3.14 -12.59
C ASN A 117 -0.45 4.57 -12.80
N THR A 118 0.70 4.86 -12.20
CA THR A 118 1.33 6.20 -12.25
C THR A 118 1.86 6.54 -13.63
N TYR A 119 2.17 5.52 -14.43
CA TYR A 119 2.66 5.66 -15.79
C TYR A 119 1.81 4.82 -16.75
N PRO A 120 1.85 5.10 -18.06
CA PRO A 120 1.36 4.15 -19.07
C PRO A 120 1.98 2.78 -18.83
N ILE A 121 1.22 1.71 -19.08
CA ILE A 121 1.60 0.34 -18.69
C ILE A 121 3.01 -0.07 -19.14
N LEU A 122 3.43 0.34 -20.34
CA LEU A 122 4.77 0.07 -20.90
C LEU A 122 5.92 0.80 -20.19
N GLN A 123 5.61 1.83 -19.40
CA GLN A 123 6.56 2.66 -18.66
C GLN A 123 6.31 2.60 -17.14
N ASN A 124 5.46 1.66 -16.69
CA ASN A 124 5.06 1.51 -15.29
C ASN A 124 6.17 0.83 -14.47
N ALA A 125 7.30 1.53 -14.36
CA ALA A 125 8.55 1.10 -13.74
C ALA A 125 9.07 2.14 -12.74
N VAL A 126 9.90 1.69 -11.80
CA VAL A 126 10.56 2.55 -10.81
C VAL A 126 11.90 3.03 -11.37
N TRP A 127 12.15 4.33 -11.30
CA TRP A 127 13.37 4.96 -11.79
C TRP A 127 14.25 5.43 -10.63
N LYS A 128 15.52 5.04 -10.62
CA LYS A 128 16.45 5.39 -9.54
C LYS A 128 16.80 6.89 -9.52
N ASP A 129 16.80 7.52 -10.69
CA ASP A 129 17.18 8.91 -10.94
C ASP A 129 15.99 9.90 -10.86
N LYS A 130 14.80 9.42 -10.48
CA LYS A 130 13.59 10.24 -10.27
C LYS A 130 13.05 10.11 -8.85
N PRO A 131 13.76 10.62 -7.83
CA PRO A 131 13.33 10.49 -6.44
C PRO A 131 11.96 11.13 -6.15
N GLU A 132 11.51 12.09 -6.94
CA GLU A 132 10.16 12.64 -6.87
C GLU A 132 9.06 11.60 -7.13
N ASP A 133 9.38 10.48 -7.81
CA ASP A 133 8.46 9.40 -8.07
C ASP A 133 8.28 8.45 -6.89
N TRP A 134 9.13 8.55 -5.87
CA TRP A 134 9.09 7.66 -4.71
C TRP A 134 7.79 7.76 -3.93
N TYR A 135 7.04 8.84 -4.09
CA TYR A 135 5.73 9.06 -3.45
C TYR A 135 4.54 8.71 -4.35
N LYS A 136 4.82 8.10 -5.51
CA LYS A 136 3.83 7.66 -6.50
C LYS A 136 4.37 6.44 -7.25
N LEU A 137 4.95 5.48 -6.53
CA LEU A 137 5.53 4.29 -7.13
C LEU A 137 4.47 3.49 -7.89
N PRO A 138 4.80 3.00 -9.10
CA PRO A 138 3.89 2.20 -9.88
C PRO A 138 3.65 0.83 -9.24
N ARG A 139 2.46 0.25 -9.49
CA ARG A 139 2.13 -1.13 -9.14
C ARG A 139 1.32 -1.80 -10.23
N ILE A 140 1.38 -3.13 -10.24
CA ILE A 140 0.53 -4.00 -11.04
C ILE A 140 -0.48 -4.62 -10.10
N LEU A 141 -1.78 -4.47 -10.41
CA LEU A 141 -2.80 -5.17 -9.64
C LEU A 141 -2.92 -6.60 -10.17
N PRO A 142 -2.78 -7.62 -9.31
CA PRO A 142 -2.96 -8.99 -9.73
C PRO A 142 -4.41 -9.21 -10.19
N PRO A 143 -4.66 -10.28 -10.97
CA PRO A 143 -6.03 -10.66 -11.30
C PRO A 143 -6.88 -10.88 -10.05
N ASN A 144 -8.16 -10.55 -10.15
CA ASN A 144 -9.15 -10.90 -9.12
C ASN A 144 -9.38 -12.42 -9.09
N SER A 145 -10.26 -12.89 -8.19
CA SER A 145 -10.58 -14.31 -8.03
C SER A 145 -11.08 -15.01 -9.29
N ASN A 146 -11.59 -14.25 -10.27
CA ASN A 146 -12.08 -14.78 -11.55
C ASN A 146 -10.96 -14.85 -12.61
N GLY A 147 -9.70 -14.57 -12.25
CA GLY A 147 -8.55 -14.63 -13.15
C GLY A 147 -8.36 -13.38 -14.01
N ILE A 148 -9.10 -12.30 -13.75
CA ILE A 148 -9.06 -11.05 -14.52
C ILE A 148 -8.66 -9.87 -13.64
N SER A 149 -7.69 -9.07 -14.06
CA SER A 149 -7.27 -7.86 -13.35
C SER A 149 -8.29 -6.74 -13.48
N GLY A 150 -8.41 -5.96 -12.41
CA GLY A 150 -9.03 -4.66 -12.47
C GLY A 150 -8.15 -3.63 -13.18
N ARG A 151 -6.82 -3.81 -13.19
CA ARG A 151 -5.83 -2.90 -13.80
C ARG A 151 -4.59 -3.65 -14.33
N PRO A 152 -4.36 -3.70 -15.66
CA PRO A 152 -5.27 -3.30 -16.73
C PRO A 152 -6.59 -4.08 -16.68
N SER A 153 -7.71 -3.38 -16.83
CA SER A 153 -9.04 -3.99 -16.76
C SER A 153 -9.21 -5.04 -17.85
N GLY A 154 -9.74 -6.21 -17.48
CA GLY A 154 -10.07 -7.25 -18.46
C GLY A 154 -8.90 -8.14 -18.88
N LYS A 155 -7.72 -8.02 -18.24
CA LYS A 155 -6.53 -8.79 -18.58
C LYS A 155 -6.18 -9.86 -17.54
N SER A 156 -5.81 -11.04 -17.98
CA SER A 156 -5.20 -12.09 -17.16
C SER A 156 -3.77 -11.73 -16.73
N LEU A 157 -3.23 -12.41 -15.71
CA LEU A 157 -1.85 -12.19 -15.28
C LEU A 157 -0.87 -12.42 -16.43
N GLU A 158 -1.08 -13.48 -17.23
CA GLU A 158 -0.21 -13.81 -18.35
C GLU A 158 -0.20 -12.71 -19.42
N GLU A 159 -1.36 -12.16 -19.77
CA GLU A 159 -1.45 -11.04 -20.72
C GLU A 159 -0.74 -9.80 -20.18
N ILE A 160 -0.90 -9.51 -18.89
CA ILE A 160 -0.21 -8.40 -18.24
C ILE A 160 1.31 -8.61 -18.33
N MET A 161 1.80 -9.80 -17.99
CA MET A 161 3.23 -10.12 -18.07
C MET A 161 3.77 -10.02 -19.50
N LYS A 162 2.99 -10.40 -20.52
CA LYS A 162 3.37 -10.22 -21.93
C LYS A 162 3.54 -8.75 -22.27
N MET A 163 2.59 -7.89 -21.86
CA MET A 163 2.67 -6.44 -22.11
C MET A 163 3.97 -5.81 -21.56
N TYR A 164 4.52 -6.33 -20.46
CA TYR A 164 5.77 -5.85 -19.87
C TYR A 164 7.05 -6.38 -20.53
N THR A 165 6.96 -7.49 -21.27
CA THR A 165 8.13 -8.21 -21.77
C THR A 165 8.31 -8.10 -23.28
N THR A 166 7.25 -7.83 -24.06
CA THR A 166 7.28 -7.80 -25.52
C THR A 166 7.67 -6.45 -26.15
N SER A 167 8.12 -5.45 -25.38
CA SER A 167 8.49 -4.12 -25.91
C SER A 167 10.00 -3.81 -25.83
N TRP A 168 10.85 -4.85 -25.83
CA TRP A 168 12.32 -4.72 -25.81
C TRP A 168 12.99 -5.25 -27.10
N GLU A 169 12.23 -5.46 -28.17
CA GLU A 169 12.73 -5.66 -29.54
C GLU A 169 12.39 -4.44 -30.40
#